data_AF-D1QV58-F1
#
_entry.id   AF-D1QV58-F1
#
_cell.length_a   1.000
_cell.length_b   1.000
_cell.length_c   1.000
_cell.angle_alpha   90.00
_cell.angle_beta   90.00
_cell.angle_gamma   90.00
#
_symmetry.space_group_name_H-M   'P 1'
#
loop_
_entity.id
_entity.type
_entity.pdbx_description
1 polymer ?
#
loop_
_entity_poly.entity_id
_entity_poly.type
_entity_poly.pdbx_seq_one_letter_code
_entity_poly.pdbx_strand_id
1 'polypeptide(L)'
;MGVITGVSLHRKNSDFGHILVSGYSETYRLETDLNFNSWTGCTLADIIKEMTSKAGVSARINPEYTEKLDYVCQYNESDFTFIKRLALQYNEWLYYDGIDLVFGRPVHLPDAVKLEFGTSLSSLDIGVKALAKPAKVFSYHSLNDQTIAAETPNK
;
A
#
# COMPACT_ATOMS: atom_id res chain seq x y z
N MET A 1 -9.87 -3.10 13.10
CA MET A 1 -9.43 -3.55 14.45
C MET A 1 -8.10 -4.29 14.31
N GLY A 2 -7.20 -4.26 15.28
CA GLY A 2 -5.89 -4.93 15.18
C GLY A 2 -5.93 -6.44 15.50
N VAL A 3 -4.90 -7.17 15.10
CA VAL A 3 -4.69 -8.59 15.44
C VAL A 3 -3.50 -8.72 16.39
N ILE A 4 -3.70 -9.39 17.53
CA ILE A 4 -2.62 -9.74 18.46
C ILE A 4 -1.81 -10.88 17.86
N THR A 5 -0.50 -10.71 17.73
CA THR A 5 0.41 -11.68 17.14
C THR A 5 1.46 -12.18 18.13
N GLY A 6 1.62 -11.50 19.26
CA GLY A 6 2.56 -11.91 20.30
C GLY A 6 2.01 -11.65 21.69
N VAL A 7 2.13 -12.64 22.56
CA VAL A 7 1.93 -12.51 24.00
C VAL A 7 3.09 -13.18 24.69
N SER A 8 3.81 -12.45 25.52
CA SER A 8 4.98 -12.97 26.24
C SER A 8 5.00 -12.48 27.68
N LEU A 9 5.50 -13.32 28.58
CA LEU A 9 5.76 -12.94 29.96
C LEU A 9 7.22 -12.53 30.08
N HIS A 10 7.46 -11.27 30.40
CA HIS A 10 8.80 -10.75 30.64
C HIS A 10 9.02 -10.57 32.14
N ARG A 11 9.98 -11.34 32.70
CA ARG A 11 10.44 -11.20 34.08
C ARG A 11 11.96 -11.06 34.09
N LYS A 12 12.45 -9.99 34.71
CA LYS A 12 13.88 -9.74 34.86
C LYS A 12 14.18 -9.24 36.27
N ASN A 13 15.02 -9.98 37.00
CA ASN A 13 15.66 -9.66 38.29
C ASN A 13 14.78 -9.10 39.44
N SER A 14 13.44 -9.12 39.32
CA SER A 14 12.51 -8.72 40.39
C SER A 14 11.39 -9.76 40.56
N ASP A 15 10.62 -9.64 41.64
CA ASP A 15 9.49 -10.53 41.92
C ASP A 15 8.27 -10.32 41.01
N PHE A 16 8.22 -9.19 40.30
CA PHE A 16 7.12 -8.86 39.39
C PHE A 16 7.54 -9.05 37.94
N GLY A 17 6.78 -9.89 37.22
CA GLY A 17 6.82 -9.99 35.76
C GLY A 17 5.70 -9.17 35.13
N HIS A 18 5.87 -8.75 33.88
CA HIS A 18 4.82 -8.10 33.09
C HIS A 18 4.51 -8.90 31.84
N ILE A 19 3.25 -8.83 31.40
CA ILE A 19 2.82 -9.41 30.13
C ILE A 19 3.02 -8.35 29.05
N LEU A 20 3.82 -8.68 28.04
CA LEU A 20 3.96 -7.90 26.82
C LEU A 20 3.03 -8.47 25.76
N VAL A 21 2.13 -7.62 25.28
CA VAL A 21 1.23 -7.93 24.16
C VAL A 21 1.65 -7.09 22.95
N SER A 22 1.86 -7.74 21.81
CA SER A 22 2.17 -7.10 20.54
C SER A 22 1.19 -7.56 19.46
N GLY A 23 0.97 -6.70 18.48
CA GLY A 23 0.03 -6.95 17.40
C GLY A 23 0.24 -6.02 16.21
N TYR A 24 -0.48 -6.31 15.14
CA TYR A 24 -0.47 -5.55 13.90
C TYR A 24 -1.88 -5.08 13.53
N SER A 25 -1.99 -4.23 12.51
CA SER A 25 -3.25 -3.85 11.89
C SER A 25 -3.95 -5.04 11.25
N GLU A 26 -5.23 -4.87 10.90
CA GLU A 26 -6.03 -5.89 10.21
C GLU A 26 -5.41 -6.34 8.88
N THR A 27 -4.66 -5.44 8.24
CA THR A 27 -3.88 -5.70 7.02
C THR A 27 -2.86 -6.83 7.18
N TYR A 28 -2.50 -7.21 8.41
CA TYR A 28 -1.63 -8.36 8.66
C TYR A 28 -2.21 -9.66 8.08
N ARG A 29 -3.53 -9.77 7.93
CA ARG A 29 -4.18 -10.90 7.27
C ARG A 29 -3.83 -11.04 5.78
N LEU A 30 -3.36 -9.96 5.16
CA LEU A 30 -2.89 -9.94 3.77
C LEU A 30 -1.40 -10.33 3.66
N GLU A 31 -0.68 -10.48 4.77
CA GLU A 31 0.67 -11.06 4.77
C GLU A 31 0.57 -12.59 4.72
N THR A 32 -0.02 -13.08 3.63
CA THR A 32 -0.15 -14.50 3.32
C THR A 32 1.18 -15.10 2.88
N ASP A 33 1.21 -16.43 2.74
CA ASP A 33 2.26 -17.11 1.97
C ASP A 33 2.32 -16.60 0.52
N LEU A 34 3.40 -16.97 -0.17
CA LEU A 34 3.65 -16.58 -1.56
C LEU A 34 2.64 -17.23 -2.49
N ASN A 35 1.88 -16.41 -3.21
CA ASN A 35 0.79 -16.85 -4.06
C ASN A 35 1.10 -16.68 -5.56
N PHE A 36 0.33 -17.42 -6.38
CA PHE A 36 0.35 -17.37 -7.84
C PHE A 36 -1.08 -17.25 -8.34
N ASN A 37 -1.46 -16.05 -8.79
CA ASN A 37 -2.80 -15.76 -9.30
C ASN A 37 -2.70 -14.92 -10.59
N SER A 38 -3.74 -14.95 -11.41
CA SER A 38 -3.80 -14.12 -12.62
C SER A 38 -5.22 -13.62 -12.86
N TRP A 39 -5.31 -12.43 -13.44
CA TRP A 39 -6.55 -11.75 -13.77
C TRP A 39 -6.49 -11.20 -15.19
N THR A 40 -7.61 -11.29 -15.90
CA THR A 40 -7.79 -10.79 -17.26
C THR A 40 -9.13 -10.10 -17.39
N GLY A 41 -9.16 -8.93 -18.02
CA GLY A 41 -10.39 -8.16 -18.22
C GLY A 41 -11.02 -7.60 -16.94
N CYS A 42 -10.27 -7.54 -15.83
CA CYS A 42 -10.70 -7.00 -14.54
C CYS A 42 -10.16 -5.58 -14.33
N THR A 43 -10.86 -4.77 -13.54
CA THR A 43 -10.33 -3.48 -13.08
C THR A 43 -9.45 -3.66 -11.84
N LEU A 44 -8.63 -2.67 -11.51
CA LEU A 44 -7.89 -2.67 -10.25
C LEU A 44 -8.82 -2.80 -9.04
N ALA A 45 -9.96 -2.11 -9.08
CA ALA A 45 -10.94 -2.16 -8.00
C ALA A 45 -11.46 -3.57 -7.76
N ASP A 46 -11.74 -4.33 -8.83
CA ASP A 46 -12.22 -5.71 -8.74
C ASP A 46 -11.18 -6.61 -8.06
N ILE A 47 -9.93 -6.52 -8.49
CA ILE A 47 -8.82 -7.34 -7.97
C ILE A 47 -8.58 -7.06 -6.48
N ILE A 48 -8.48 -5.79 -6.10
CA ILE A 48 -8.26 -5.40 -4.70
C ILE A 48 -9.45 -5.82 -3.83
N LYS A 49 -10.68 -5.68 -4.33
CA LYS A 49 -11.89 -6.07 -3.61
C LYS A 49 -11.96 -7.58 -3.40
N GLU A 50 -11.61 -8.36 -4.42
CA GLU A 50 -11.54 -9.82 -4.32
C GLU A 50 -10.56 -10.26 -3.23
N MET A 51 -9.33 -9.75 -3.27
CA MET A 51 -8.28 -10.14 -2.32
C MET A 51 -8.58 -9.71 -0.89
N THR A 52 -9.04 -8.46 -0.70
CA THR A 52 -9.41 -7.94 0.63
C THR A 52 -10.60 -8.67 1.22
N SER A 53 -11.62 -8.99 0.41
CA SER A 53 -12.77 -9.79 0.85
C SER A 53 -12.38 -11.22 1.22
N LYS A 54 -11.47 -11.85 0.46
CA LYS A 54 -10.97 -13.21 0.75
C LYS A 54 -10.20 -13.26 2.07
N ALA A 55 -9.40 -12.24 2.36
CA ALA A 55 -8.67 -12.11 3.62
C ALA A 55 -9.54 -11.63 4.80
N GLY A 56 -10.79 -11.20 4.53
CA GLY A 56 -11.68 -10.63 5.53
C GLY A 56 -11.13 -9.33 6.12
N VAL A 57 -10.54 -8.47 5.27
CA VAL A 57 -10.03 -7.14 5.61
C VAL A 57 -10.97 -6.10 5.02
N SER A 58 -11.47 -5.18 5.84
CA SER A 58 -12.28 -4.06 5.35
C SER A 58 -11.41 -3.10 4.53
N ALA A 59 -11.90 -2.71 3.36
CA ALA A 59 -11.16 -1.85 2.44
C ALA A 59 -12.06 -0.81 1.76
N ARG A 60 -11.54 0.42 1.63
CA ARG A 60 -12.14 1.49 0.83
C ARG A 60 -11.35 1.62 -0.47
N ILE A 61 -12.02 1.30 -1.57
CA ILE A 61 -11.38 1.14 -2.88
C ILE A 61 -11.95 2.20 -3.82
N ASN A 62 -11.12 3.15 -4.21
CA ASN A 62 -11.44 4.23 -5.14
C ASN A 62 -10.22 4.59 -6.01
N PRO A 63 -9.75 3.67 -6.87
CA PRO A 63 -8.63 3.93 -7.76
C PRO A 63 -8.98 4.99 -8.81
N GLU A 64 -7.99 5.79 -9.18
CA GLU A 64 -8.10 6.75 -10.30
C GLU A 64 -8.04 6.00 -11.65
N TYR A 65 -7.26 4.93 -11.73
CA TYR A 65 -7.20 4.04 -12.89
C TYR A 65 -8.38 3.05 -12.89
N THR A 66 -9.32 3.29 -13.80
CA THR A 66 -10.60 2.55 -13.90
C THR A 66 -10.71 1.66 -15.14
N GLU A 67 -9.71 1.68 -16.01
CA GLU A 67 -9.69 0.83 -17.19
C GLU A 67 -9.51 -0.65 -16.83
N LYS A 68 -9.95 -1.52 -17.73
CA LYS A 68 -9.76 -2.96 -17.59
C LYS A 68 -8.34 -3.33 -17.98
N LEU A 69 -7.72 -4.15 -17.16
CA LEU A 69 -6.40 -4.70 -17.42
C LEU A 69 -6.50 -5.89 -18.35
N ASP A 70 -5.74 -5.86 -19.44
CA ASP A 70 -5.65 -7.00 -20.37
C ASP A 70 -5.12 -8.24 -19.65
N TYR A 71 -4.06 -8.07 -18.87
CA TYR A 71 -3.46 -9.11 -18.06
C TYR A 71 -2.69 -8.55 -16.88
N VAL A 72 -2.89 -9.16 -15.71
CA VAL A 72 -2.04 -8.95 -14.54
C VAL A 72 -1.92 -10.25 -13.77
N CYS A 73 -0.74 -10.54 -13.24
CA CYS A 73 -0.52 -11.69 -12.39
C CYS A 73 0.18 -11.32 -11.09
N GLN A 74 -0.11 -12.11 -10.07
CA GLN A 74 0.63 -12.21 -8.83
C GLN A 74 1.63 -13.37 -8.99
N TYR A 75 2.91 -13.10 -8.77
CA TYR A 75 3.95 -14.12 -8.97
C TYR A 75 4.91 -14.16 -7.78
N ASN A 76 4.79 -15.21 -6.98
CA ASN A 76 5.66 -15.48 -5.84
C ASN A 76 5.76 -14.30 -4.86
N GLU A 77 4.61 -13.71 -4.52
CA GLU A 77 4.50 -12.57 -3.62
C GLU A 77 3.28 -12.73 -2.70
N SER A 78 3.32 -12.17 -1.49
CA SER A 78 2.16 -12.14 -0.59
C SER A 78 1.06 -11.23 -1.16
N ASP A 79 -0.19 -11.41 -0.71
CA ASP A 79 -1.30 -10.60 -1.18
C ASP A 79 -1.06 -9.10 -0.89
N PHE A 80 -0.52 -8.77 0.28
CA PHE A 80 -0.17 -7.38 0.60
C PHE A 80 0.97 -6.83 -0.26
N THR A 81 1.95 -7.66 -0.60
CA THR A 81 3.05 -7.27 -1.49
C THR A 81 2.55 -6.99 -2.90
N PHE A 82 1.64 -7.82 -3.39
CA PHE A 82 0.99 -7.61 -4.68
C PHE A 82 0.18 -6.31 -4.71
N ILE A 83 -0.64 -6.04 -3.68
CA ILE A 83 -1.39 -4.78 -3.55
C ILE A 83 -0.45 -3.57 -3.56
N LYS A 84 0.66 -3.62 -2.81
CA LYS A 84 1.69 -2.57 -2.82
C LYS A 84 2.28 -2.34 -4.20
N ARG A 85 2.56 -3.42 -4.94
CA ARG A 85 3.08 -3.34 -6.31
C ARG A 85 2.07 -2.71 -7.26
N LEU A 86 0.80 -3.08 -7.18
CA LEU A 86 -0.26 -2.46 -7.99
C LEU A 86 -0.40 -0.97 -7.67
N ALA A 87 -0.39 -0.60 -6.39
CA ALA A 87 -0.46 0.81 -6.00
C ALA A 87 0.71 1.62 -6.59
N LEU A 88 1.93 1.08 -6.53
CA LEU A 88 3.11 1.73 -7.11
C LEU A 88 3.05 1.81 -8.64
N GLN A 89 2.61 0.74 -9.31
CA GLN A 89 2.60 0.66 -10.77
C GLN A 89 1.56 1.61 -11.39
N TYR A 90 0.42 1.80 -10.74
CA TYR A 90 -0.66 2.66 -11.22
C TYR A 90 -0.72 4.02 -10.50
N ASN A 91 0.29 4.34 -9.68
CA ASN A 91 0.38 5.58 -8.89
C ASN A 91 -0.83 5.81 -7.98
N GLU A 92 -1.40 4.74 -7.43
CA GLU A 92 -2.54 4.79 -6.52
C GLU A 92 -2.08 4.96 -5.08
N TRP A 93 -2.94 5.60 -4.27
CA TRP A 93 -2.68 5.74 -2.84
C TRP A 93 -2.89 4.40 -2.15
N LEU A 94 -2.05 4.09 -1.16
CA LEU A 94 -2.19 2.89 -0.34
C LEU A 94 -1.79 3.18 1.10
N TYR A 95 -2.75 3.13 2.02
CA TYR A 95 -2.50 3.32 3.45
C TYR A 95 -3.59 2.67 4.29
N TYR A 96 -3.30 2.47 5.57
CA TYR A 96 -4.28 1.99 6.56
C TYR A 96 -4.66 3.15 7.48
N ASP A 97 -5.96 3.45 7.59
CA ASP A 97 -6.44 4.59 8.40
C ASP A 97 -6.68 4.23 9.88
N GLY A 98 -6.43 2.97 10.28
CA GLY A 98 -6.74 2.43 11.59
C GLY A 98 -7.99 1.53 11.63
N ILE A 99 -8.82 1.60 10.60
CA ILE A 99 -10.06 0.82 10.45
C ILE A 99 -10.01 0.04 9.14
N ASP A 100 -9.90 0.74 8.01
CA ASP A 100 -9.96 0.21 6.66
C ASP A 100 -8.60 0.35 5.93
N LEU A 101 -8.32 -0.62 5.05
CA LEU A 101 -7.29 -0.45 4.02
C LEU A 101 -7.82 0.49 2.94
N VAL A 102 -7.16 1.63 2.72
CA VAL A 102 -7.52 2.57 1.67
C VAL A 102 -6.66 2.33 0.44
N PHE A 103 -7.30 2.07 -0.69
CA PHE A 103 -6.68 1.95 -2.00
C PHE A 103 -7.27 3.00 -2.96
N GLY A 104 -6.43 3.93 -3.42
CA GLY A 104 -6.82 5.05 -4.26
C GLY A 104 -7.16 6.34 -3.48
N ARG A 105 -7.43 7.42 -4.22
CA ARG A 105 -7.64 8.75 -3.62
C ARG A 105 -8.99 8.79 -2.89
N PRO A 106 -9.05 9.24 -1.62
CA PRO A 106 -10.33 9.38 -0.92
C PRO A 106 -11.19 10.47 -1.58
N VAL A 107 -12.51 10.23 -1.65
CA VAL A 107 -13.49 11.17 -2.24
C VAL A 107 -13.59 12.46 -1.41
N HIS A 108 -13.45 12.34 -0.08
CA HIS A 108 -13.46 13.45 0.85
C HIS A 108 -12.18 13.43 1.67
N LEU A 109 -11.43 14.52 1.61
CA LEU A 109 -10.31 14.77 2.53
C LEU A 109 -10.85 15.57 3.72
N PRO A 110 -10.46 15.22 4.96
CA PRO A 110 -10.81 16.00 6.12
C PRO A 110 -10.16 17.39 6.07
N ASP A 111 -10.73 18.33 6.81
CA ASP A 111 -10.18 19.68 6.93
C ASP A 111 -8.75 19.65 7.47
N ALA A 112 -7.90 20.50 6.90
CA ALA A 112 -6.51 20.61 7.31
C ALA A 112 -6.42 21.07 8.76
N VAL A 113 -5.78 20.27 9.61
CA VAL A 113 -5.49 20.65 11.00
C VAL A 113 -4.25 21.54 11.02
N LYS A 114 -4.41 22.78 11.45
CA LYS A 114 -3.29 23.72 11.58
C LYS A 114 -2.39 23.30 12.75
N LEU A 115 -1.10 23.14 12.49
CA LEU A 115 -0.09 22.87 13.51
C LEU A 115 0.80 24.11 13.70
N GLU A 116 1.00 24.49 14.95
CA GLU A 116 1.85 25.61 15.37
C GLU A 116 3.04 25.10 16.20
N PHE A 117 4.25 25.53 15.83
CA PHE A 117 5.48 25.11 16.49
C PHE A 117 5.57 25.70 17.90
N GLY A 118 5.92 24.85 18.88
CA GLY A 118 5.98 25.23 20.30
C GLY A 118 4.65 25.17 21.03
N THR A 119 3.54 24.86 20.35
CA THR A 119 2.24 24.59 20.97
C THR A 119 1.77 23.17 20.65
N SER A 120 1.32 22.92 19.41
CA SER A 120 0.83 21.62 18.97
C SER A 120 1.90 20.78 18.28
N LEU A 121 3.00 21.40 17.82
CA LEU A 121 4.11 20.72 17.17
C LEU A 121 5.40 20.92 18.00
N SER A 122 5.92 19.84 18.58
CA SER A 122 7.09 19.87 19.47
C SER A 122 8.42 19.83 18.73
N SER A 123 8.47 19.23 17.54
CA SER A 123 9.68 18.99 16.77
C SER A 123 9.36 18.94 15.28
N LEU A 124 10.24 19.50 14.44
CA LEU A 124 10.10 19.52 12.99
C LEU A 124 11.49 19.41 12.35
N ASP A 125 11.70 18.34 11.57
CA ASP A 125 12.94 18.09 10.83
C ASP A 125 12.68 18.26 9.32
N ILE A 126 13.42 19.17 8.67
CA ILE A 126 13.30 19.44 7.23
C ILE A 126 14.64 19.14 6.56
N GLY A 127 14.62 18.34 5.49
CA GLY A 127 15.82 17.98 4.74
C GLY A 127 15.59 18.03 3.23
N VAL A 128 16.68 18.23 2.47
CA VAL A 128 16.69 18.16 1.01
C VAL A 128 17.65 17.07 0.58
N LYS A 129 17.23 16.23 -0.38
CA LYS A 129 18.06 15.19 -0.97
C LYS A 129 18.07 15.36 -2.48
N ALA A 130 19.27 15.43 -3.08
CA ALA A 130 19.42 15.41 -4.52
C ALA A 130 19.08 14.00 -5.04
N LEU A 131 18.16 13.91 -6.00
CA LEU A 131 17.80 12.66 -6.68
C LEU A 131 18.58 12.52 -8.00
N ALA A 132 18.76 11.27 -8.45
CA ALA A 132 19.44 10.98 -9.71
C ALA A 132 18.62 11.49 -10.91
N LYS A 133 19.31 11.82 -12.01
CA LYS A 133 18.71 12.35 -13.25
C LYS A 133 17.67 11.37 -13.84
N PRO A 134 16.66 11.89 -14.56
CA PRO A 134 15.60 11.07 -15.18
C PRO A 134 16.17 9.97 -16.08
N ALA A 135 15.55 8.79 -16.02
CA ALA A 135 15.86 7.63 -16.85
C ALA A 135 14.96 7.62 -18.09
N LYS A 136 15.51 7.21 -19.23
CA LYS A 136 14.74 6.95 -20.46
C LYS A 136 14.16 5.54 -20.39
N VAL A 137 12.84 5.42 -20.50
CA VAL A 137 12.14 4.13 -20.56
C VAL A 137 11.64 3.93 -21.98
N PHE A 138 11.91 2.75 -22.54
CA PHE A 138 11.43 2.34 -23.86
C PHE A 138 10.48 1.16 -23.70
N SER A 139 9.34 1.22 -24.38
CA SER A 139 8.40 0.11 -24.53
C SER A 139 8.11 -0.13 -26.02
N TYR A 140 7.68 -1.33 -26.37
CA TYR A 140 7.36 -1.71 -27.74
C TYR A 140 5.93 -2.22 -27.81
N HIS A 141 5.14 -1.62 -28.69
CA HIS A 141 3.75 -1.98 -28.92
C HIS A 141 3.66 -2.84 -30.19
N SER A 142 3.66 -4.17 -30.00
CA SER A 142 3.80 -5.16 -31.08
C SER A 142 2.67 -5.12 -32.12
N LEU A 143 1.44 -4.80 -31.72
CA LEU A 143 0.30 -4.76 -32.64
C LEU A 143 0.43 -3.68 -33.73
N ASN A 144 1.16 -2.59 -33.43
CA ASN A 144 1.30 -1.44 -34.33
C ASN A 144 2.74 -1.27 -34.84
N ASP A 145 3.67 -2.17 -34.48
CA ASP A 145 5.11 -2.05 -34.75
C ASP A 145 5.68 -0.68 -34.36
N GLN A 146 5.31 -0.19 -33.17
CA GLN A 146 5.67 1.15 -32.68
C GLN A 146 6.48 1.08 -31.39
N THR A 147 7.56 1.86 -31.34
CA THR A 147 8.34 2.10 -30.12
C THR A 147 7.75 3.30 -29.36
N ILE A 148 7.42 3.09 -28.09
CA ILE A 148 6.96 4.12 -27.17
C ILE A 148 8.16 4.51 -26.31
N ALA A 149 8.71 5.70 -26.55
CA ALA A 149 9.72 6.30 -25.69
C ALA A 149 9.03 7.32 -24.79
N ALA A 150 9.07 7.10 -23.48
CA ALA A 150 8.60 8.08 -22.51
C ALA A 150 9.81 8.65 -21.77
N GLU A 151 9.99 9.97 -21.88
CA GLU A 151 10.87 10.69 -20.96
C GLU A 151 10.09 10.94 -19.67
N THR A 152 10.69 10.67 -18.52
CA THR A 152 10.07 11.00 -17.24
C THR A 152 9.83 12.51 -17.17
N PRO A 153 8.67 12.99 -16.70
CA PRO A 153 8.39 14.42 -16.64
C PRO A 153 9.49 15.14 -15.86
N ASN A 154 10.06 16.19 -16.46
CA ASN A 154 10.89 17.14 -15.73
C ASN A 154 9.98 18.06 -14.93
N LYS A 155 9.47 17.59 -13.78
CA LYS A 155 9.09 18.35 -12.57
C LYS A 155 8.05 17.60 -11.75
#